data_AF-A0A0B8QN52-F1
#
_entry.id   AF-A0A0B8QN52-F1
#
_cell.length_a   1.000
_cell.length_b   1.000
_cell.length_c   1.000
_cell.angle_alpha   90.00
_cell.angle_beta   90.00
_cell.angle_gamma   90.00
#
_symmetry.space_group_name_H-M   'P 1'
#
loop_
_entity.id
_entity.type
_entity.pdbx_description
1 polymer ?
#
loop_
_entity_poly.entity_id
_entity_poly.type
_entity_poly.pdbx_seq_one_letter_code
_entity_poly.pdbx_strand_id
1 'polypeptide(L)'
;MRESGSGSRDYFTQHIANNLQTWHKRFELNSSEAIITSVSAGLGLACLSELSVETAIKAGKVSKLELSLPQDRGMQLVLHKDKYLNPLLNAFKAFALEWRLDDQLANPASRLDCNE
;
A
#
# COMPACT_ATOMS: atom_id res chain seq x y z
N MET A 1 6.65 9.10 -7.13
CA MET A 1 5.41 8.30 -7.28
C MET A 1 5.76 6.89 -7.72
N ARG A 2 4.81 5.95 -7.55
CA ARG A 2 4.94 4.61 -8.11
C ARG A 2 4.81 4.61 -9.63
N GLU A 3 5.35 3.57 -10.25
CA GLU A 3 5.27 3.22 -11.66
C GLU A 3 3.84 3.22 -12.19
N SER A 4 3.70 3.49 -13.50
CA SER A 4 2.42 3.41 -14.21
C SER A 4 1.78 2.02 -14.07
N GLY A 5 0.47 1.97 -13.84
CA GLY A 5 -0.28 0.72 -13.64
C GLY A 5 -0.23 0.16 -12.21
N SER A 6 0.45 0.83 -11.28
CA SER A 6 0.38 0.47 -9.86
C SER A 6 -0.90 1.03 -9.21
N GLY A 7 -1.53 0.23 -8.35
CA GLY A 7 -2.77 0.66 -7.68
C GLY A 7 -2.60 1.93 -6.82
N SER A 8 -1.41 2.18 -6.25
CA SER A 8 -1.12 3.43 -5.54
C SER A 8 -1.03 4.65 -6.48
N ARG A 9 -0.48 4.48 -7.69
CA ARG A 9 -0.45 5.55 -8.71
C ARG A 9 -1.84 5.84 -9.24
N ASP A 10 -2.64 4.81 -9.46
CA ASP A 10 -4.02 4.95 -9.94
C ASP A 10 -4.88 5.64 -8.89
N TYR A 11 -4.77 5.22 -7.62
CA TYR A 11 -5.44 5.88 -6.51
C TYR A 11 -5.10 7.37 -6.44
N PHE A 12 -3.80 7.74 -6.49
CA PHE A 12 -3.39 9.15 -6.51
C PHE A 12 -4.00 9.90 -7.69
N THR A 13 -3.98 9.31 -8.88
CA THR A 13 -4.47 9.97 -10.10
C THR A 13 -5.98 10.21 -10.04
N GLN A 14 -6.74 9.23 -9.54
CA GLN A 14 -8.21 9.30 -9.49
C GLN A 14 -8.71 10.22 -8.37
N HIS A 15 -8.07 10.20 -7.20
CA HIS A 15 -8.60 10.83 -5.98
C HIS A 15 -7.86 12.10 -5.54
N ILE A 16 -6.56 12.22 -5.86
CA ILE A 16 -5.73 13.34 -5.38
C ILE A 16 -5.41 14.30 -6.52
N ALA A 17 -4.91 13.81 -7.65
CA ALA A 17 -4.42 14.66 -8.75
C ALA A 17 -5.50 15.60 -9.31
N ASN A 18 -6.75 15.14 -9.38
CA ASN A 18 -7.88 15.94 -9.86
C ASN A 18 -8.22 17.13 -8.96
N ASN A 19 -7.83 17.08 -7.68
CA ASN A 19 -8.05 18.15 -6.71
C ASN A 19 -6.87 19.14 -6.62
N LEU A 20 -5.77 18.88 -7.33
CA LEU A 20 -4.58 19.72 -7.34
C LEU A 20 -4.59 20.62 -8.58
N GLN A 21 -4.62 21.94 -8.39
CA GLN A 21 -4.53 22.90 -9.50
C GLN A 21 -3.20 22.78 -10.25
N THR A 22 -2.11 22.57 -9.53
CA THR A 22 -0.77 22.39 -10.10
C THR A 22 -0.01 21.31 -9.33
N TRP A 23 0.61 20.38 -10.06
CA TRP A 23 1.51 19.39 -9.50
C TRP A 23 2.46 18.88 -10.59
N HIS A 24 3.65 18.42 -10.17
CA HIS A 24 4.68 17.92 -11.09
C HIS A 24 5.18 16.56 -10.63
N LYS A 25 5.16 15.57 -11.53
CA LYS A 25 5.79 14.28 -11.30
C LYS A 25 7.31 14.44 -11.39
N ARG A 26 8.00 14.46 -10.25
CA ARG A 26 9.47 14.59 -10.22
C ARG A 26 10.19 13.25 -10.33
N PHE A 27 9.66 12.21 -9.69
CA PHE A 27 10.23 10.86 -9.67
C PHE A 27 9.15 9.82 -9.92
N GLU A 28 9.51 8.78 -10.66
CA GLU A 28 8.76 7.54 -10.82
C GLU A 28 9.67 6.39 -10.42
N LEU A 29 9.28 5.64 -9.39
CA LEU A 29 10.10 4.61 -8.75
C LEU A 29 9.23 3.38 -8.52
N ASN A 30 9.79 2.19 -8.69
CA ASN A 30 9.06 0.92 -8.61
C ASN A 30 9.06 0.24 -7.23
N SER A 31 9.82 0.77 -6.27
CA SER A 31 9.92 0.25 -4.91
C SER A 31 9.40 1.24 -3.88
N SER A 32 8.60 0.76 -2.92
CA SER A 32 8.15 1.56 -1.78
C SER A 32 9.33 2.05 -0.94
N GLU A 33 10.39 1.25 -0.80
CA GLU A 33 11.59 1.63 -0.02
C GLU A 33 12.34 2.79 -0.67
N ALA A 34 12.50 2.77 -2.00
CA ALA A 34 13.15 3.85 -2.75
C ALA A 34 12.34 5.16 -2.63
N ILE A 35 11.01 5.06 -2.66
CA ILE A 35 10.13 6.21 -2.47
C ILE A 35 10.24 6.75 -1.05
N ILE A 36 10.18 5.89 -0.03
CA ILE A 36 10.32 6.29 1.38
C ILE A 36 11.65 6.99 1.60
N THR A 37 12.74 6.40 1.12
CA THR A 37 14.09 6.97 1.22
C THR A 37 14.18 8.35 0.56
N SER A 38 13.58 8.50 -0.61
CA SER A 38 13.53 9.78 -1.33
C SER A 38 12.76 10.86 -0.54
N VAL A 39 11.62 10.48 0.06
CA VAL A 39 10.81 11.39 0.89
C VAL A 39 11.57 11.77 2.17
N SER A 40 12.19 10.81 2.85
CA SER A 40 13.04 11.06 4.02
C SER A 40 14.22 11.97 3.73
N ALA A 41 14.75 11.94 2.50
CA ALA A 41 15.79 12.86 2.04
C ALA A 41 15.27 14.25 1.62
N GLY A 42 13.97 14.52 1.75
CA GLY A 42 13.37 15.83 1.43
C GLY A 42 13.10 16.05 -0.07
N LEU A 43 13.09 14.99 -0.88
CA LEU A 43 12.92 15.12 -2.34
C LEU A 43 11.47 15.40 -2.78
N GLY A 44 10.51 15.35 -1.86
CA GLY A 44 9.11 15.72 -2.09
C GLY A 44 8.11 14.87 -1.32
N LEU A 45 6.87 14.82 -1.83
CA LEU A 45 5.76 14.06 -1.26
C LEU A 45 5.52 12.76 -2.03
N ALA A 46 4.95 11.76 -1.35
CA ALA A 46 4.56 10.50 -1.97
C ALA A 46 3.18 10.04 -1.48
N CYS A 47 2.49 9.29 -2.35
CA CYS A 47 1.28 8.55 -2.01
C CYS A 47 1.63 7.05 -1.96
N LEU A 48 1.48 6.44 -0.79
CA LEU A 48 1.83 5.05 -0.50
C LEU A 48 0.77 4.41 0.41
N SER A 49 0.78 3.08 0.49
CA SER A 49 -0.01 2.36 1.50
C SER A 49 0.47 2.70 2.90
N GLU A 50 -0.46 2.85 3.84
CA GLU A 50 -0.13 3.01 5.27
C GLU A 50 0.73 1.85 5.78
N LEU A 51 0.36 0.61 5.43
CA LEU A 51 1.14 -0.60 5.72
C LEU A 51 2.60 -0.53 5.24
N SER A 52 2.87 0.10 4.09
CA SER A 52 4.23 0.16 3.54
C SER A 52 5.10 1.21 4.23
N VAL A 53 4.49 2.20 4.90
CA VAL A 53 5.21 3.34 5.48
C VAL A 53 5.21 3.32 7.01
N GLU A 54 4.45 2.42 7.64
CA GLU A 54 4.30 2.31 9.10
C GLU A 54 5.64 2.32 9.85
N THR A 55 6.59 1.46 9.45
CA THR A 55 7.92 1.39 10.09
C THR A 55 8.68 2.70 9.95
N ALA A 56 8.57 3.38 8.80
CA ALA A 56 9.24 4.65 8.56
C ALA A 56 8.64 5.80 9.38
N ILE A 57 7.31 5.79 9.58
CA ILE A 57 6.63 6.74 10.48
C ILE A 57 7.03 6.49 11.93
N LYS A 58 7.00 5.23 12.39
CA LYS A 58 7.43 4.86 13.76
C LYS A 58 8.88 5.26 14.03
N ALA A 59 9.75 5.15 13.02
CA ALA A 59 11.14 5.59 13.09
C ALA A 59 11.35 7.11 12.94
N GLY A 60 10.28 7.90 12.77
CA GLY A 60 10.36 9.36 12.58
C GLY A 60 11.02 9.79 11.27
N LYS A 61 11.19 8.88 10.30
CA LYS A 61 11.85 9.17 9.02
C LYS A 61 10.97 9.92 8.03
N VAL A 62 9.65 9.78 8.17
CA VAL A 62 8.62 10.45 7.37
C VAL A 62 7.40 10.71 8.26
N SER A 63 6.56 11.66 7.85
CA SER A 63 5.28 11.93 8.50
C SER A 63 4.12 11.72 7.53
N LYS A 64 2.95 11.33 8.08
CA LYS A 64 1.70 11.24 7.34
C LYS A 64 1.11 12.63 7.18
N LEU A 65 0.61 12.94 5.98
CA LEU A 65 -0.19 14.13 5.73
C LEU A 65 -1.67 13.74 5.84
N GLU A 66 -2.39 14.37 6.77
CA GLU A 66 -3.82 14.14 6.92
C GLU A 66 -4.59 14.81 5.77
N LEU A 67 -5.42 14.02 5.08
CA LEU A 67 -6.20 14.44 3.92
C LEU A 67 -7.66 14.07 4.13
N SER A 68 -8.56 15.04 3.95
CA SER A 68 -10.02 14.85 3.98
C SER A 68 -10.54 14.24 2.67
N LEU A 69 -9.97 13.11 2.25
CA LEU A 69 -10.34 12.37 1.05
C LEU A 69 -10.68 10.91 1.42
N PRO A 70 -11.50 10.20 0.64
CA PRO A 70 -11.74 8.77 0.87
C PRO A 70 -10.43 7.99 0.74
N GLN A 71 -9.94 7.39 1.83
CA GLN A 71 -8.67 6.66 1.87
C GLN A 71 -8.83 5.14 1.68
N ASP A 72 -10.07 4.69 1.51
CA ASP A 72 -10.37 3.27 1.42
C ASP A 72 -10.05 2.73 0.03
N ARG A 73 -9.16 1.73 0.00
CA ARG A 73 -8.88 0.91 -1.16
C ARG A 73 -8.99 -0.56 -0.79
N GLY A 74 -9.85 -1.28 -1.50
CA GLY A 74 -9.99 -2.73 -1.32
C GLY A 74 -8.81 -3.48 -1.91
N MET A 75 -8.44 -4.60 -1.29
CA MET A 75 -7.63 -5.64 -1.95
C MET A 75 -8.57 -6.66 -2.58
N GLN A 76 -8.22 -7.13 -3.78
CA GLN A 76 -8.99 -8.13 -4.50
C GLN A 76 -8.15 -9.38 -4.72
N LEU A 77 -8.74 -10.54 -4.44
CA LEU A 77 -8.15 -11.82 -4.80
C LEU A 77 -8.58 -12.21 -6.22
N VAL A 78 -7.63 -12.26 -7.15
CA VAL A 78 -7.89 -12.60 -8.56
C VAL A 78 -7.44 -14.03 -8.83
N LEU A 79 -8.34 -14.83 -9.39
CA LEU A 79 -8.11 -16.23 -9.73
C LEU A 79 -8.51 -16.45 -11.19
N HIS A 80 -7.73 -17.26 -11.93
CA HIS A 80 -8.14 -17.69 -13.26
C HIS A 80 -9.40 -18.55 -13.16
N LYS A 81 -10.38 -18.32 -14.05
CA LYS A 81 -11.68 -19.02 -14.02
C LYS A 81 -11.56 -20.55 -14.03
N ASP A 82 -10.53 -21.07 -14.67
CA ASP A 82 -10.28 -22.52 -14.81
C ASP A 82 -9.18 -23.02 -13.84
N LYS A 83 -8.84 -22.24 -12.81
CA LYS A 83 -7.82 -22.64 -11.83
C LYS A 83 -8.39 -23.75 -10.94
N TYR A 84 -7.75 -24.92 -10.94
CA TYR A 84 -8.07 -25.97 -9.99
C TYR A 84 -7.74 -25.55 -8.56
N LEU A 85 -8.76 -25.53 -7.69
CA LEU A 85 -8.64 -25.19 -6.28
C LEU A 85 -8.43 -26.46 -5.46
N ASN A 86 -7.16 -26.86 -5.31
CA ASN A 86 -6.81 -27.94 -4.39
C ASN A 86 -7.12 -27.54 -2.92
N PRO A 87 -7.13 -28.50 -1.97
CA PRO A 87 -7.47 -28.22 -0.58
C PRO A 87 -6.62 -27.09 0.05
N LEU A 88 -5.32 -27.04 -0.25
CA LEU A 88 -4.42 -26.00 0.25
C LEU A 88 -4.78 -24.61 -0.28
N LEU A 89 -5.06 -24.50 -1.59
CA LEU A 89 -5.42 -23.23 -2.22
C LEU A 89 -6.80 -22.75 -1.77
N ASN A 90 -7.74 -23.67 -1.52
CA ASN A 90 -9.02 -23.33 -0.90
C ASN A 90 -8.85 -22.82 0.53
N ALA A 91 -8.02 -23.46 1.34
CA ALA A 91 -7.70 -23.00 2.69
C ALA A 91 -7.06 -21.61 2.66
N PHE A 92 -6.08 -21.38 1.78
CA PHE A 92 -5.46 -20.07 1.61
C PHE A 92 -6.46 -19.01 1.13
N LYS A 93 -7.33 -19.34 0.18
CA LYS A 93 -8.38 -18.44 -0.30
C LYS A 93 -9.32 -18.02 0.84
N ALA A 94 -9.78 -18.98 1.65
CA ALA A 94 -10.64 -18.69 2.80
C ALA A 94 -9.91 -17.77 3.79
N PHE A 95 -8.69 -18.13 4.18
CA PHE A 95 -7.84 -17.32 5.04
C PHE A 95 -7.67 -15.89 4.51
N ALA A 96 -7.31 -15.73 3.24
CA ALA A 96 -7.05 -14.42 2.63
C ALA A 96 -8.32 -13.53 2.55
N LEU A 97 -9.50 -14.12 2.41
CA LEU A 97 -10.77 -13.39 2.38
C LEU A 97 -11.28 -13.02 3.78
N GLU A 98 -10.98 -13.84 4.78
CA GLU A 98 -11.30 -13.58 6.18
C GLU A 98 -10.29 -12.63 6.84
N TRP A 99 -9.09 -12.50 6.27
CA TRP A 99 -8.02 -11.68 6.81
C TRP A 99 -8.45 -10.21 6.96
N ARG A 100 -8.35 -9.68 8.18
CA ARG A 100 -8.68 -8.29 8.52
C ARG A 100 -7.45 -7.55 9.04
N LEU A 101 -7.32 -6.29 8.60
CA LEU A 101 -6.23 -5.40 9.02
C LEU A 101 -6.31 -5.05 10.51
N ASP A 102 -7.53 -4.82 11.01
CA ASP A 102 -7.78 -4.37 12.37
C ASP A 102 -7.27 -5.37 13.42
N ASP A 103 -7.40 -6.67 13.14
CA ASP A 103 -6.90 -7.75 13.99
C ASP A 103 -5.36 -7.79 14.08
N GLN A 104 -4.67 -7.27 13.06
CA GLN A 104 -3.21 -7.29 12.94
C GLN A 104 -2.55 -6.02 13.47
N LEU A 105 -3.25 -4.89 13.47
CA LEU A 105 -2.81 -3.65 14.11
C LEU A 105 -3.01 -3.70 15.64
N ALA A 106 -4.02 -4.43 16.11
CA ALA A 106 -4.26 -4.68 17.54
C ALA A 106 -3.29 -5.69 18.17
N ASN A 107 -2.65 -6.56 17.36
CA ASN A 107 -1.69 -7.55 17.84
C ASN A 107 -0.44 -7.62 16.93
N PRO A 108 0.60 -6.81 17.18
CA PRO A 108 1.80 -6.79 16.32
C PRO A 108 2.59 -8.12 16.32
N ALA A 109 2.37 -9.03 17.28
CA ALA A 109 2.99 -10.34 17.34
C ALA A 109 2.28 -11.41 16.50
N SER A 110 1.10 -11.13 15.94
CA SER A 110 0.40 -12.03 15.02
C SER A 110 0.74 -11.80 13.54
N ARG A 111 1.59 -10.80 13.26
CA ARG A 111 2.15 -10.61 11.92
C ARG A 111 3.00 -11.82 11.61
N LEU A 112 2.64 -12.51 10.52
CA LEU A 112 3.50 -13.50 9.91
C LEU A 112 4.81 -12.79 9.54
N ASP A 113 5.83 -12.97 10.36
CA ASP A 113 7.19 -12.59 10.01
C ASP A 113 7.57 -13.45 8.81
N CYS A 114 7.56 -12.86 7.61
CA CYS A 114 8.08 -13.49 6.39
C CYS A 114 9.62 -13.52 6.40
N ASN A 115 10.21 -13.85 7.56
CA ASN A 115 11.62 -14.14 7.73
C ASN A 115 11.73 -15.58 8.25
N GLU A 116 11.57 -16.54 7.34
CA GLU A 116 12.27 -17.84 7.31
C GLU A 116 12.02 -18.52 5.96
#